data_AF-A0A3B9J6K9-F1
#
_entry.id   AF-A0A3B9J6K9-F1
#
_cell.length_a   1.000
_cell.length_b   1.000
_cell.length_c   1.000
_cell.angle_alpha   90.00
_cell.angle_beta   90.00
_cell.angle_gamma   90.00
#
_symmetry.space_group_name_H-M   'P 1'
#
loop_
_entity.id
_entity.type
_entity.pdbx_description
1 polymer ?
#
loop_
_entity_poly.entity_id
_entity_poly.type
_entity_poly.pdbx_seq_one_letter_code
_entity_poly.pdbx_strand_id
1 'polypeptide(L)'
;MRPLSGLRVIDLTDDSGRFATKLLTEFGADVVRITNEGSAGRPMRDADGGVLDWWYDGGKDKHFIDLATDAGQRKYRDLAISADLIIETRAPGELSKLGLDHGDLVALNSRLVQVSITPFGRTGERSNWVGSDLTAAALGGVLSVGG
;
A
#
# COMPACT_ATOMS: atom_id res chain seq x y z
N MET A 1 -12.34 -13.97 -18.92
CA MET A 1 -12.17 -14.00 -17.46
C MET A 1 -10.83 -13.35 -17.15
N ARG A 2 -10.75 -12.33 -16.29
CA ARG A 2 -9.45 -11.78 -15.88
C ARG A 2 -8.87 -12.67 -14.76
N PRO A 3 -7.55 -12.85 -14.66
CA PRO A 3 -6.95 -13.85 -13.78
C PRO A 3 -7.15 -13.57 -12.28
N LEU A 4 -7.33 -12.30 -11.87
CA LEU A 4 -7.55 -11.91 -10.47
C LEU A 4 -8.98 -11.42 -10.19
N SER A 5 -9.93 -11.73 -11.06
CA SER A 5 -11.34 -11.38 -10.82
C SER A 5 -11.85 -11.94 -9.49
N GLY A 6 -12.45 -11.07 -8.67
CA GLY A 6 -12.98 -11.41 -7.35
C GLY A 6 -11.99 -11.26 -6.20
N LEU A 7 -10.71 -10.97 -6.47
CA LEU A 7 -9.72 -10.66 -5.43
C LEU A 7 -9.94 -9.23 -4.92
N ARG A 8 -10.16 -9.07 -3.61
CA ARG A 8 -10.34 -7.76 -2.97
C ARG A 8 -9.07 -7.30 -2.28
N VAL A 9 -8.56 -6.16 -2.69
CA VAL A 9 -7.27 -5.62 -2.22
C VAL A 9 -7.48 -4.28 -1.55
N ILE A 10 -6.90 -4.12 -0.35
CA ILE A 10 -6.74 -2.82 0.30
C ILE A 10 -5.33 -2.32 0.02
N ASP A 11 -5.24 -1.16 -0.63
CA ASP A 11 -4.00 -0.47 -0.97
C ASP A 11 -3.75 0.68 0.03
N LEU A 12 -2.79 0.48 0.93
CA LEU A 12 -2.26 1.48 1.87
C LEU A 12 -0.86 1.97 1.47
N THR A 13 -0.45 1.73 0.23
CA THR A 13 0.92 2.02 -0.24
C THR A 13 1.12 3.50 -0.56
N ASP A 14 2.31 3.99 -0.29
CA ASP A 14 2.87 5.19 -0.93
C ASP A 14 3.47 4.84 -2.31
N ASP A 15 4.18 5.81 -2.91
CA ASP A 15 4.79 5.68 -4.24
C ASP A 15 5.75 4.48 -4.39
N SER A 16 6.32 3.96 -3.31
CA SER A 16 7.19 2.78 -3.34
C SER A 16 6.43 1.46 -3.58
N GLY A 17 5.12 1.42 -3.30
CA GLY A 17 4.30 0.21 -3.41
C GLY A 17 3.16 0.30 -4.42
N ARG A 18 2.76 1.49 -4.86
CA ARG A 18 1.60 1.74 -5.75
C ARG A 18 1.61 0.97 -7.07
N PHE A 19 2.79 0.65 -7.57
CA PHE A 19 2.92 -0.13 -8.80
C PHE A 19 2.46 -1.59 -8.62
N ALA A 20 2.67 -2.18 -7.44
CA ALA A 20 2.22 -3.54 -7.16
C ALA A 20 0.69 -3.64 -7.24
N THR A 21 -0.02 -2.69 -6.63
CA THR A 21 -1.48 -2.67 -6.64
C THR A 21 -2.04 -2.29 -8.01
N LYS A 22 -1.34 -1.46 -8.80
CA LYS A 22 -1.68 -1.22 -10.22
C LYS A 22 -1.70 -2.53 -11.02
N LEU A 23 -0.67 -3.37 -10.89
CA LEU A 23 -0.63 -4.65 -11.60
C LEU A 23 -1.81 -5.54 -11.22
N LEU A 24 -2.17 -5.59 -9.93
CA LEU A 24 -3.35 -6.34 -9.47
C LEU A 24 -4.65 -5.82 -10.09
N THR A 25 -4.84 -4.50 -10.12
CA THR A 25 -5.98 -3.84 -10.78
C THR A 25 -6.05 -4.20 -12.27
N GLU A 26 -4.93 -4.14 -12.98
CA GLU A 26 -4.88 -4.45 -14.42
C GLU A 26 -5.20 -5.93 -14.70
N PHE A 27 -4.84 -6.82 -13.78
CA PHE A 27 -5.21 -8.23 -13.82
C PHE A 27 -6.63 -8.53 -13.28
N GLY A 28 -7.38 -7.49 -12.92
CA GLY A 28 -8.82 -7.57 -12.62
C GLY A 28 -9.19 -7.72 -11.16
N ALA A 29 -8.28 -7.43 -10.23
CA ALA A 29 -8.61 -7.34 -8.81
C ALA A 29 -9.41 -6.06 -8.51
N ASP A 30 -10.29 -6.15 -7.51
CA ASP A 30 -11.04 -5.02 -6.96
C ASP A 30 -10.16 -4.33 -5.91
N VAL A 31 -9.64 -3.14 -6.23
CA VAL A 31 -8.64 -2.47 -5.39
C VAL A 31 -9.20 -1.19 -4.79
N VAL A 32 -9.29 -1.16 -3.47
CA VAL A 32 -9.65 0.03 -2.67
C VAL A 32 -8.36 0.66 -2.15
N ARG A 33 -8.06 1.87 -2.62
CA ARG A 33 -6.93 2.67 -2.16
C ARG A 33 -7.34 3.61 -1.05
N ILE A 34 -6.67 3.50 0.09
CA ILE A 34 -6.86 4.37 1.23
C ILE A 34 -5.75 5.43 1.22
N THR A 35 -6.12 6.67 0.88
CA THR A 35 -5.19 7.80 0.83
C THR A 35 -5.92 9.12 1.07
N ASN A 36 -5.27 10.06 1.73
CA ASN A 36 -5.60 11.49 1.74
C ASN A 36 -4.76 12.32 0.76
N GLU A 37 -3.73 11.70 0.19
CA GLU A 37 -2.73 12.39 -0.60
C GLU A 37 -2.88 12.03 -2.08
N GLY A 38 -2.82 13.05 -2.93
CA GLY A 38 -2.53 12.91 -4.35
C GLY A 38 -1.02 13.04 -4.58
N SER A 39 -0.54 12.47 -5.69
CA SER A 39 0.85 12.58 -6.12
C SER A 39 1.26 14.05 -6.35
N ALA A 40 2.53 14.37 -6.07
CA ALA A 40 3.14 15.67 -6.36
C ALA A 40 3.35 15.92 -7.88
N GLY A 41 2.75 15.10 -8.75
CA GLY A 41 2.85 15.23 -10.21
C GLY A 41 2.13 16.46 -10.75
N ARG A 42 2.41 16.81 -12.02
CA ARG A 42 1.65 17.87 -12.69
C ARG A 42 0.16 17.52 -12.66
N PRO A 43 -0.70 18.42 -12.16
CA PRO A 43 -2.14 18.17 -12.13
C PRO A 43 -2.65 17.96 -13.55
N MET A 44 -3.54 16.99 -13.73
CA MET A 44 -4.26 16.83 -14.98
C MET A 44 -5.52 17.71 -14.96
N ARG A 45 -5.90 18.25 -16.12
CA ARG A 45 -6.99 19.24 -16.24
C ARG A 45 -8.34 18.72 -15.75
N ASP A 46 -8.57 17.41 -15.89
CA ASP A 46 -9.86 16.75 -15.71
C ASP A 46 -9.80 15.56 -14.73
N ALA A 47 -8.76 15.45 -13.90
CA ALA A 47 -8.62 14.36 -12.92
C ALA A 47 -8.34 14.89 -11.51
N ASP A 48 -8.83 14.17 -10.49
CA ASP A 48 -8.61 14.45 -9.07
C ASP A 48 -7.17 14.09 -8.61
N GLY A 49 -6.15 14.51 -9.37
CA GLY A 49 -4.76 14.20 -9.09
C GLY A 49 -3.79 14.54 -10.24
N GLY A 50 -2.50 14.25 -9.99
CA GLY A 50 -1.43 14.40 -10.97
C GLY A 50 -1.40 13.26 -12.00
N VAL A 51 -0.57 13.43 -13.03
CA VAL A 51 -0.33 12.38 -14.06
C VAL A 51 0.05 11.02 -13.45
N LEU A 52 0.77 11.01 -12.33
CA LEU A 52 1.14 9.80 -11.62
C LEU A 52 -0.07 9.14 -10.93
N ASP A 53 -0.99 9.94 -10.38
CA ASP A 53 -2.24 9.40 -9.82
C ASP A 53 -3.11 8.76 -10.88
N TRP A 54 -3.20 9.40 -12.05
CA TRP A 54 -3.93 8.83 -13.17
C TRP A 54 -3.32 7.50 -13.62
N TRP A 55 -2.00 7.43 -13.72
CA TRP A 55 -1.30 6.23 -14.18
C TRP A 55 -1.33 5.08 -13.16
N TYR A 56 -1.01 5.36 -11.90
CA TYR A 56 -0.87 4.34 -10.86
C TYR A 56 -2.20 3.91 -10.25
N ASP A 57 -3.17 4.81 -10.15
CA ASP A 57 -4.44 4.52 -9.49
C ASP A 57 -5.62 4.40 -10.46
N GLY A 58 -5.36 4.46 -11.77
CA GLY A 58 -6.37 4.16 -12.78
C GLY A 58 -7.03 2.80 -12.52
N GLY A 59 -8.35 2.80 -12.30
CA GLY A 59 -9.13 1.60 -12.02
C GLY A 59 -9.20 1.19 -10.54
N LYS A 60 -8.62 1.97 -9.61
CA LYS A 60 -8.79 1.78 -8.16
C LYS A 60 -9.90 2.68 -7.62
N ASP A 61 -10.65 2.19 -6.64
CA ASP A 61 -11.58 3.01 -5.87
C ASP A 61 -10.82 3.74 -4.76
N LYS A 62 -10.89 5.07 -4.73
CA LYS A 62 -10.14 5.90 -3.76
C LYS A 62 -11.04 6.32 -2.60
N HIS A 63 -10.57 6.09 -1.39
CA HIS A 63 -11.25 6.50 -0.17
C HIS A 63 -10.28 7.19 0.79
N PHE A 64 -10.74 8.24 1.45
CA PHE A 64 -10.05 8.78 2.60
C PHE A 64 -10.54 8.12 3.88
N ILE A 65 -9.62 7.49 4.61
CA ILE A 65 -9.86 6.93 5.95
C ILE A 65 -8.71 7.37 6.85
N ASP A 66 -9.03 8.19 7.86
CA ASP A 66 -8.05 8.65 8.84
C ASP A 66 -7.80 7.59 9.91
N LEU A 67 -6.72 6.82 9.75
CA LEU A 67 -6.34 5.75 10.68
C LEU A 67 -5.90 6.25 12.07
N ALA A 68 -5.66 7.55 12.23
CA ALA A 68 -5.37 8.13 13.54
C ALA A 68 -6.63 8.27 14.43
N THR A 69 -7.82 8.12 13.85
CA THR A 69 -9.10 8.24 14.56
C THR A 69 -9.73 6.88 14.82
N ASP A 70 -10.42 6.73 15.95
CA ASP A 70 -11.17 5.50 16.24
C ASP A 70 -12.20 5.18 15.14
N ALA A 71 -12.78 6.20 14.52
CA ALA A 71 -13.74 6.04 13.43
C ALA A 71 -13.08 5.49 12.17
N GLY A 72 -11.90 5.99 11.80
CA GLY A 72 -11.17 5.46 10.65
C GLY A 72 -10.59 4.07 10.91
N GLN A 73 -10.10 3.80 12.12
CA GLN A 73 -9.69 2.46 12.53
C GLN A 73 -10.85 1.45 12.44
N ARG A 74 -12.06 1.82 12.89
CA ARG A 74 -13.26 0.98 12.72
C ARG A 74 -13.56 0.71 11.24
N LYS A 75 -13.61 1.76 10.42
CA LYS A 75 -13.85 1.62 8.96
C LYS A 75 -12.80 0.73 8.28
N TYR A 76 -11.54 0.85 8.67
CA TYR A 76 -10.47 0.02 8.13
C TYR A 76 -10.67 -1.45 8.50
N ARG A 77 -11.00 -1.75 9.77
CA ARG A 77 -11.33 -3.11 10.21
C ARG A 77 -12.54 -3.66 9.44
N ASP A 78 -13.56 -2.84 9.20
CA ASP A 78 -14.75 -3.23 8.43
C ASP A 78 -14.39 -3.63 6.98
N LEU A 79 -13.49 -2.89 6.33
CA LEU A 79 -12.96 -3.27 5.01
C LEU A 79 -12.18 -4.58 5.08
N ALA A 80 -11.31 -4.73 6.09
CA ALA A 80 -10.45 -5.89 6.26
C ALA A 80 -11.22 -7.21 6.49
N ILE A 81 -12.44 -7.16 7.03
CA ILE A 81 -13.31 -8.34 7.20
C ILE A 81 -13.54 -9.08 5.88
N SER A 82 -13.60 -8.34 4.76
CA SER A 82 -13.94 -8.90 3.45
C SER A 82 -12.81 -8.81 2.41
N ALA A 83 -11.65 -8.30 2.80
CA ALA A 83 -10.47 -8.22 1.95
C ALA A 83 -9.75 -9.56 1.88
N ASP A 84 -9.14 -9.86 0.74
CA ASP A 84 -8.25 -11.00 0.60
C ASP A 84 -6.79 -10.61 0.84
N LEU A 85 -6.43 -9.37 0.49
CA LEU A 85 -5.07 -8.87 0.51
C LEU A 85 -5.00 -7.42 1.00
N ILE A 86 -4.06 -7.13 1.89
CA ILE A 86 -3.60 -5.77 2.19
C ILE A 86 -2.19 -5.62 1.66
N ILE A 87 -1.91 -4.51 0.96
CA ILE A 87 -0.54 -4.10 0.62
C ILE A 87 -0.27 -2.74 1.24
N GLU A 88 0.83 -2.62 1.98
CA GLU A 88 1.18 -1.41 2.73
C GLU A 88 2.68 -1.12 2.73
N THR A 89 3.03 0.16 2.91
CA THR A 89 4.41 0.67 2.96
C THR A 89 4.70 1.42 4.27
N ARG A 90 3.94 1.13 5.33
CA ARG A 90 4.04 1.77 6.64
C ARG A 90 5.33 1.39 7.33
N ALA A 91 5.78 2.25 8.22
CA ALA A 91 6.96 1.93 9.02
C ALA A 91 6.68 0.69 9.89
N PRO A 92 7.67 -0.20 10.10
CA PRO A 92 7.47 -1.36 10.95
C PRO A 92 6.90 -1.00 12.34
N GLY A 93 5.81 -1.66 12.71
CA GLY A 93 5.09 -1.44 13.97
C GLY A 93 4.13 -0.25 13.99
N GLU A 94 4.02 0.55 12.92
CA GLU A 94 3.07 1.66 12.85
C GLU A 94 1.62 1.17 12.93
N LEU A 95 1.25 0.20 12.10
CA LEU A 95 -0.09 -0.39 12.11
C LEU A 95 -0.38 -1.15 13.41
N SER A 96 0.62 -1.81 14.00
CA SER A 96 0.45 -2.58 15.24
C SER A 96 0.15 -1.66 16.43
N LYS A 97 0.73 -0.45 16.46
CA LYS A 97 0.40 0.58 17.48
C LYS A 97 -1.05 1.05 17.40
N LEU A 98 -1.68 0.92 16.23
CA LEU A 98 -3.09 1.27 16.01
C LEU A 98 -4.03 0.06 16.16
N GLY A 99 -3.50 -1.14 16.41
CA GLY A 99 -4.28 -2.38 16.42
C GLY A 99 -4.92 -2.68 15.06
N LEU A 100 -4.16 -2.46 13.98
CA LEU A 100 -4.56 -2.63 12.58
C LEU A 100 -3.59 -3.50 11.77
N ASP A 101 -2.61 -4.14 12.42
CA ASP A 101 -1.66 -5.00 11.71
C ASP A 101 -2.22 -6.41 11.53
N HIS A 102 -1.52 -7.25 10.76
CA HIS A 102 -1.99 -8.60 10.40
C HIS A 102 -2.46 -9.42 11.61
N GLY A 103 -1.67 -9.41 12.69
CA GLY A 103 -1.99 -10.13 13.92
C GLY A 103 -3.26 -9.65 14.61
N ASP A 104 -3.63 -8.38 14.45
CA ASP A 104 -4.87 -7.81 14.99
C ASP A 104 -6.08 -8.17 14.10
N LEU A 105 -5.87 -8.18 12.78
CA LEU A 105 -6.94 -8.37 11.80
C LEU A 105 -7.28 -9.83 11.53
N VAL A 106 -6.34 -10.76 11.73
CA VAL A 106 -6.56 -12.19 11.44
C VAL A 106 -7.66 -12.80 12.31
N ALA A 107 -7.91 -12.22 13.50
CA ALA A 107 -9.03 -12.60 14.36
C ALA A 107 -10.40 -12.26 13.74
N LEU A 108 -10.46 -11.23 12.89
CA LEU A 108 -11.66 -10.80 12.17
C LEU A 108 -11.78 -11.51 10.81
N ASN A 109 -10.64 -11.79 10.17
CA ASN A 109 -10.57 -12.45 8.87
C ASN A 109 -9.35 -13.38 8.81
N SER A 110 -9.59 -14.66 9.09
CA SER A 110 -8.53 -15.70 9.12
C SER A 110 -7.90 -16.01 7.76
N ARG A 111 -8.48 -15.52 6.66
CA ARG A 111 -7.98 -15.73 5.29
C ARG A 111 -7.13 -14.56 4.79
N LEU A 112 -7.07 -13.47 5.55
CA LEU A 112 -6.40 -12.24 5.15
C LEU A 112 -4.89 -12.43 5.00
N VAL A 113 -4.36 -12.01 3.87
CA VAL A 113 -2.93 -11.88 3.62
C VAL A 113 -2.53 -10.42 3.73
N GLN A 114 -1.42 -10.12 4.40
CA GLN A 114 -0.80 -8.79 4.39
C GLN A 114 0.59 -8.86 3.78
N VAL A 115 0.86 -7.95 2.86
CA VAL A 115 2.18 -7.74 2.23
C VAL A 115 2.70 -6.36 2.63
N SER A 116 3.85 -6.35 3.28
CA SER A 116 4.56 -5.13 3.68
C SER A 116 5.74 -4.89 2.76
N ILE A 117 5.77 -3.72 2.12
CA ILE A 117 6.89 -3.27 1.30
C ILE A 117 7.68 -2.25 2.13
N THR A 118 8.87 -2.65 2.60
CA THR A 118 9.74 -1.80 3.44
C THR A 118 11.16 -1.83 2.88
N PRO A 119 11.95 -0.75 3.04
CA PRO A 119 13.28 -0.68 2.44
C PRO A 119 14.27 -1.77 2.92
N PHE A 120 14.16 -2.19 4.17
CA PHE A 120 15.10 -3.12 4.81
C PHE A 120 14.43 -4.31 5.51
N GLY A 121 13.15 -4.56 5.22
CA GLY A 121 12.35 -5.58 5.90
C GLY A 121 11.78 -5.11 7.24
N ARG A 122 10.83 -5.90 7.77
CA ARG A 122 10.14 -5.62 9.04
C ARG A 122 10.96 -5.96 10.28
N THR A 123 12.06 -6.69 10.11
CA THR A 123 12.88 -7.25 11.19
C THR A 123 14.36 -7.00 10.93
N GLY A 124 15.19 -7.10 11.98
CA GLY A 124 16.63 -6.86 11.91
C GLY A 124 17.04 -5.42 12.24
N GLU A 125 18.34 -5.17 12.35
CA GLU A 125 18.90 -3.91 12.86
C GLU A 125 18.55 -2.67 12.02
N ARG A 126 18.29 -2.88 10.72
CA ARG A 126 17.98 -1.82 9.77
C ARG A 126 16.49 -1.64 9.50
N SER A 127 15.61 -2.38 10.18
CA SER A 127 14.16 -2.36 9.86
C SER A 127 13.53 -0.97 9.97
N ASN A 128 14.06 -0.12 10.85
CA ASN A 128 13.58 1.25 11.06
C ASN A 128 14.37 2.30 10.26
N TRP A 129 15.24 1.90 9.35
CA TRP A 129 15.95 2.84 8.48
C TRP A 129 15.02 3.36 7.38
N VAL A 130 15.07 4.66 7.14
CA VAL A 130 14.39 5.28 6.00
C VAL A 130 15.18 4.97 4.74
N GLY A 131 14.48 4.64 3.66
CA GLY A 131 15.08 4.35 2.37
C GLY A 131 14.45 5.16 1.26
N SER A 132 15.23 5.37 0.22
CA SER A 132 14.81 5.89 -1.08
C SER A 132 15.27 4.93 -2.18
N ASP A 133 14.83 5.16 -3.40
CA ASP A 133 15.37 4.53 -4.61
C ASP A 133 16.90 4.62 -4.69
N LEU A 134 17.50 5.77 -4.39
CA LEU A 134 18.96 5.95 -4.34
C LEU A 134 19.61 5.10 -3.23
N THR A 135 18.98 5.03 -2.06
CA THR A 135 19.46 4.22 -0.95
C THR A 135 19.43 2.73 -1.29
N ALA A 136 18.33 2.29 -1.90
CA ALA A 136 18.16 0.92 -2.37
C ALA A 136 19.18 0.57 -3.47
N ALA A 137 19.42 1.47 -4.43
CA ALA A 137 20.42 1.28 -5.48
C ALA A 137 21.85 1.18 -4.90
N ALA A 138 22.18 2.02 -3.92
CA ALA A 138 23.49 2.02 -3.27
C ALA A 138 23.72 0.73 -2.46
N LEU A 139 22.81 0.43 -1.53
CA LEU A 139 22.97 -0.69 -0.60
C LEU A 139 22.63 -2.06 -1.24
N GLY A 140 21.86 -2.06 -2.33
CA GLY A 140 21.63 -3.23 -3.18
C GLY A 140 22.80 -3.54 -4.13
N GLY A 141 23.86 -2.73 -4.11
CA GLY A 141 25.09 -2.95 -4.88
C GLY A 141 25.05 -2.47 -6.32
N VAL A 142 23.90 -2.01 -6.83
CA VAL A 142 23.76 -1.53 -8.23
C VAL A 142 24.72 -0.37 -8.51
N LEU A 143 24.86 0.58 -7.57
CA LEU A 143 25.79 1.70 -7.74
C LEU A 143 27.26 1.28 -7.60
N SER A 144 27.56 0.13 -6.99
CA SER A 144 28.94 -0.36 -6.90
C SER A 144 29.46 -0.95 -8.22
N VAL A 145 28.53 -1.34 -9.09
CA VAL A 145 28.82 -1.94 -10.41
C VAL A 145 28.45 -1.00 -11.57
N GLY A 146 27.62 0.02 -11.32
CA GLY A 146 27.28 1.07 -12.27
C GLY A 146 28.28 2.22 -12.17
N GLY A 147 29.10 2.40 -13.20
CA GLY A 147 30.07 3.49 -13.31
C GLY A 147 29.45 4.85 -13.59
#